data_AF-A0A1G6K607-F1
#
_entry.id   AF-A0A1G6K607-F1
#
_cell.length_a   1.000
_cell.length_b   1.000
_cell.length_c   1.000
_cell.angle_alpha   90.00
_cell.angle_beta   90.00
_cell.angle_gamma   90.00
#
_symmetry.space_group_name_H-M   'P 1'
#
loop_
_entity.id
_entity.type
_entity.pdbx_description
1 polymer ?
#
loop_
_entity_poly.entity_id
_entity_poly.type
_entity_poly.pdbx_seq_one_letter_code
_entity_poly.pdbx_strand_id
1 'polypeptide(L)'
;MSLDPTTRVAQLQSELDGLRRALRTRATIEQAMGVLVVLRRCSPKEAFDALVRLSQQYNTKLHRVAHLVVGMFAEPAIEPLDAYLRRNTGADEPDDPGAEPLRLDEALLDAARALVAAGGEPDELERAMHDLYRVLVEQGWVPPYDILGPIADGSGARS
;
A
#
# COMPACT_ATOMS: atom_id res chain seq x y z
N MET A 1 35.28 18.44 15.30
CA MET A 1 35.36 17.03 15.73
C MET A 1 34.35 16.24 14.92
N SER A 2 34.82 15.48 13.91
CA SER A 2 33.97 14.56 13.15
C SER A 2 33.61 13.40 14.07
N LEU A 3 32.32 13.12 14.27
CA LEU A 3 31.90 11.93 15.02
C LEU A 3 32.39 10.69 14.27
N ASP A 4 32.93 9.73 15.00
CA ASP A 4 33.37 8.45 14.47
C ASP A 4 32.19 7.80 13.71
N PRO A 5 32.38 7.28 12.48
CA PRO A 5 31.31 6.70 11.66
C PRO A 5 30.43 5.69 12.40
N THR A 6 31.00 4.93 13.33
CA THR A 6 30.27 3.99 14.19
C THR A 6 29.27 4.67 15.13
N THR A 7 29.65 5.82 15.71
CA THR A 7 28.80 6.63 16.59
C THR A 7 27.67 7.28 15.81
N ARG A 8 27.94 7.71 14.56
CA ARG A 8 26.91 8.27 13.68
C ARG A 8 25.88 7.22 13.26
N VAL A 9 26.33 6.00 12.95
CA VAL A 9 25.42 4.87 12.64
C VAL A 9 24.53 4.53 13.83
N ALA A 10 25.09 4.44 15.05
CA ALA A 10 24.31 4.16 16.26
C ALA A 10 23.25 5.24 16.55
N GLN A 11 23.59 6.52 16.33
CA GLN A 11 22.66 7.64 16.50
C GLN A 11 21.49 7.55 15.50
N LEU A 12 21.79 7.31 14.22
CA LEU A 12 20.78 7.15 13.18
C LEU A 12 19.88 5.93 13.42
N GLN A 13 20.42 4.82 13.91
CA GLN A 13 19.64 3.65 14.30
C GLN A 13 18.67 3.96 15.45
N SER A 14 19.13 4.67 16.49
CA SER A 14 18.27 5.11 17.59
C SER A 14 17.15 6.05 17.12
N GLU A 15 17.45 6.98 16.20
CA GLU A 15 16.46 7.87 15.59
C GLU A 15 15.43 7.10 14.77
N LEU A 16 15.87 6.16 13.92
CA LEU A 16 14.99 5.28 13.15
C LEU A 16 14.08 4.44 14.05
N ASP A 17 14.61 3.88 15.14
CA ASP A 17 13.82 3.11 16.09
C ASP A 17 12.83 3.96 16.87
N GLY A 18 13.17 5.22 17.16
CA GLY A 18 12.26 6.21 17.73
C GLY A 18 11.09 6.50 16.79
N LEU A 19 11.39 6.78 15.51
CA LEU A 19 10.38 7.04 14.47
C LEU A 19 9.47 5.82 14.25
N ARG A 20 10.03 4.61 14.14
CA ARG A 20 9.26 3.37 14.00
C ARG A 20 8.32 3.16 15.18
N ARG A 21 8.77 3.42 16.40
CA ARG A 21 7.92 3.34 17.60
C ARG A 21 6.78 4.37 17.57
N ALA A 22 7.06 5.60 17.15
CA ALA A 22 6.04 6.64 17.01
C ALA A 22 4.99 6.27 15.95
N LEU A 23 5.43 5.77 14.79
CA LEU A 23 4.55 5.31 13.71
C LEU A 23 3.67 4.12 14.13
N ARG A 24 4.25 3.09 14.77
CA ARG A 24 3.47 1.95 15.30
C ARG A 24 2.43 2.39 16.33
N THR A 25 2.79 3.34 17.18
CA THR A 25 1.88 3.91 18.17
C THR A 25 0.71 4.62 17.50
N ARG A 26 0.98 5.45 16.49
CA ARG A 26 -0.05 6.14 15.71
C ARG A 26 -0.96 5.15 14.98
N ALA A 27 -0.39 4.17 14.27
CA ALA A 27 -1.16 3.15 13.54
C ALA A 27 -2.13 2.39 14.46
N THR A 28 -1.68 1.99 15.65
CA THR A 28 -2.53 1.28 16.62
C THR A 28 -3.68 2.16 17.14
N ILE A 29 -3.41 3.44 17.38
CA ILE A 29 -4.44 4.40 17.83
C ILE A 29 -5.48 4.61 16.74
N GLU A 30 -5.07 4.79 15.49
CA GLU A 30 -5.99 4.94 14.34
C GLU A 30 -6.85 3.68 14.15
N GLN A 31 -6.28 2.48 14.31
CA GLN A 31 -7.05 1.22 14.26
C GLN A 31 -8.10 1.16 15.37
N ALA A 32 -7.73 1.49 16.60
CA ALA A 32 -8.67 1.53 17.72
C ALA A 32 -9.77 2.58 17.51
N MET A 33 -9.44 3.73 16.92
CA MET A 33 -10.42 4.73 16.51
C MET A 33 -11.40 4.15 15.49
N GLY A 34 -10.91 3.46 14.45
CA GLY A 34 -11.77 2.81 13.45
C GLY A 34 -12.77 1.83 14.09
N VAL A 35 -12.31 1.00 15.02
CA VAL A 35 -13.17 0.09 15.80
C VAL A 35 -14.26 0.87 16.56
N LEU A 36 -13.90 1.94 17.26
CA LEU A 36 -14.87 2.73 18.04
C LEU A 36 -15.86 3.51 17.16
N VAL A 37 -15.42 4.02 16.01
CA VAL A 37 -16.30 4.69 15.04
C VAL A 37 -17.41 3.74 14.59
N VAL A 38 -17.07 2.50 14.26
CA VAL A 38 -18.06 1.49 13.84
C VAL A 38 -18.98 1.11 15.00
N LEU A 39 -18.42 0.80 16.18
CA LEU A 39 -19.20 0.33 17.33
C LEU A 39 -20.13 1.39 17.92
N ARG A 40 -19.68 2.64 17.98
CA ARG A 40 -20.40 3.74 18.63
C ARG A 40 -21.12 4.66 17.66
N ARG A 41 -20.94 4.45 16.34
CA ARG A 41 -21.45 5.33 15.28
C ARG A 41 -21.13 6.80 15.54
N CYS A 42 -19.89 7.08 15.95
CA CYS A 42 -19.41 8.42 16.28
C CYS A 42 -18.38 8.90 15.26
N SER A 43 -18.07 10.19 15.27
CA SER A 43 -17.00 10.75 14.46
C SER A 43 -15.61 10.27 14.91
N PRO A 44 -14.58 10.33 14.04
CA PRO A 44 -13.20 10.01 14.41
C PRO A 44 -12.68 10.83 15.60
N LYS A 45 -13.07 12.11 15.67
CA LYS A 45 -12.72 12.99 16.80
C LYS A 45 -13.29 12.47 18.12
N GLU A 46 -14.57 12.12 18.14
CA GLU A 46 -15.23 11.57 19.33
C GLU A 46 -14.64 10.21 19.75
N ALA A 47 -14.21 9.39 18.79
CA ALA A 47 -13.53 8.13 19.04
C ALA A 47 -12.16 8.35 19.69
N PHE A 48 -11.36 9.30 19.18
CA PHE A 48 -10.09 9.68 19.80
C PHE A 48 -10.28 10.23 21.21
N ASP A 49 -11.23 11.15 21.39
CA ASP A 49 -11.54 11.72 22.71
C ASP A 49 -12.00 10.63 23.68
N ALA A 50 -12.72 9.60 23.22
CA ALA A 50 -13.08 8.45 24.03
C ALA A 50 -11.85 7.63 24.47
N LEU A 51 -10.88 7.39 23.58
CA LEU A 51 -9.62 6.73 23.96
C LEU A 51 -8.84 7.55 24.99
N VAL A 52 -8.79 8.87 24.84
CA VAL A 52 -8.16 9.79 25.81
C VAL A 52 -8.85 9.72 27.16
N ARG A 53 -10.19 9.76 27.20
CA ARG A 53 -10.95 9.60 28.45
C ARG A 53 -10.68 8.26 29.12
N LEU A 54 -10.66 7.16 28.37
CA LEU A 54 -10.33 5.83 28.90
C LEU A 54 -8.89 5.77 29.42
N SER A 55 -7.93 6.35 28.69
CA SER A 55 -6.53 6.45 29.11
C SER A 55 -6.38 7.19 30.44
N GLN A 56 -7.08 8.31 30.61
CA GLN A 56 -7.07 9.09 31.85
C GLN A 56 -7.79 8.36 32.99
N GLN A 57 -8.98 7.81 32.73
CA GLN A 57 -9.80 7.10 33.71
C GLN A 57 -9.06 5.89 34.31
N TYR A 58 -8.32 5.14 33.49
CA TYR A 58 -7.57 3.96 33.92
C TYR A 58 -6.07 4.24 34.15
N ASN A 59 -5.64 5.50 34.12
CA ASN A 59 -4.24 5.92 34.22
C ASN A 59 -3.28 5.03 33.39
N THR A 60 -3.68 4.73 32.17
CA THR A 60 -2.99 3.78 31.28
C THR A 60 -2.58 4.52 30.02
N LYS A 61 -1.36 4.26 29.51
CA LYS A 61 -0.86 4.92 28.29
C LYS A 61 -1.82 4.70 27.12
N LEU A 62 -2.12 5.75 26.36
CA LEU A 62 -3.12 5.75 25.28
C LEU A 62 -2.95 4.60 24.27
N HIS A 63 -1.72 4.34 23.83
CA HIS A 63 -1.42 3.24 22.89
C HIS A 63 -1.75 1.85 23.47
N ARG A 64 -1.63 1.69 24.80
CA ARG A 64 -1.98 0.44 25.48
C ARG A 64 -3.50 0.26 25.54
N VAL A 65 -4.25 1.34 25.79
CA VAL A 65 -5.72 1.33 25.68
C VAL A 65 -6.14 0.98 24.26
N ALA A 66 -5.50 1.59 23.26
CA ALA A 66 -5.77 1.29 21.85
C ALA A 66 -5.56 -0.20 21.51
N HIS A 67 -4.45 -0.80 21.97
CA HIS A 67 -4.21 -2.23 21.80
C HIS A 67 -5.31 -3.10 22.44
N LEU A 68 -5.79 -2.75 23.64
CA LEU A 68 -6.84 -3.50 24.32
C LEU A 68 -8.18 -3.38 23.58
N VAL A 69 -8.49 -2.19 23.05
CA VAL A 69 -9.68 -1.97 22.23
C VAL A 69 -9.63 -2.82 20.95
N VAL A 70 -8.51 -2.79 20.22
CA VAL A 70 -8.36 -3.62 19.00
C VAL A 70 -8.44 -5.11 19.34
N GLY A 71 -7.76 -5.55 20.41
CA GLY A 71 -7.72 -6.94 20.83
C GLY A 71 -9.09 -7.52 21.22
N MET A 72 -10.02 -6.69 21.71
CA MET A 72 -11.39 -7.11 22.04
C MET A 72 -12.18 -7.56 20.80
N PHE A 73 -11.82 -7.07 19.61
CA PHE A 73 -12.53 -7.33 18.35
C PHE A 73 -11.64 -8.01 17.30
N ALA A 74 -10.49 -8.55 17.72
CA ALA A 74 -9.58 -9.27 16.83
C ALA A 74 -10.07 -10.71 16.52
N GLU A 75 -11.25 -11.12 16.99
CA GLU A 75 -11.85 -12.38 16.59
C GLU A 75 -12.17 -12.39 15.09
N PRO A 76 -11.94 -13.51 14.39
CA PRO A 76 -12.26 -13.61 12.97
C PRO A 76 -13.76 -13.39 12.77
N ALA A 77 -14.10 -12.40 11.93
CA ALA A 77 -15.48 -12.05 11.64
C ALA A 77 -16.30 -13.26 11.17
N ILE A 78 -17.58 -13.32 11.56
CA ILE A 78 -18.54 -14.38 11.20
C ILE A 78 -18.70 -14.51 9.68
N GLU A 79 -18.41 -13.43 8.95
CA GLU A 79 -18.20 -13.44 7.50
C GLU A 79 -16.75 -13.03 7.19
N PRO A 80 -16.00 -13.83 6.40
CA PRO A 80 -14.68 -13.42 5.91
C PRO A 80 -14.77 -12.08 5.17
N LEU A 81 -13.83 -11.16 5.42
CA LEU A 81 -13.79 -9.84 4.79
C LEU A 81 -13.93 -9.93 3.27
N ASP A 82 -13.33 -10.95 2.64
CA ASP A 82 -13.44 -11.20 1.19
C ASP A 82 -14.88 -11.41 0.71
N ALA A 83 -15.72 -12.11 1.48
CA ALA A 83 -17.13 -12.33 1.14
C ALA A 83 -17.94 -11.04 1.28
N TYR A 84 -17.69 -10.26 2.35
CA TYR A 84 -18.31 -8.95 2.56
C TYR A 84 -17.92 -7.95 1.45
N LEU A 85 -16.63 -7.92 1.08
CA LEU A 85 -16.13 -7.07 0.01
C LEU A 85 -16.78 -7.45 -1.32
N ARG A 86 -16.70 -8.72 -1.77
CA ARG A 86 -17.35 -9.17 -3.01
C ARG A 86 -18.83 -8.80 -3.12
N ARG A 87 -19.56 -8.88 -2.01
CA ARG A 87 -20.99 -8.52 -1.97
C ARG A 87 -21.22 -7.01 -2.13
N ASN A 88 -20.37 -6.19 -1.52
CA ASN A 88 -20.56 -4.74 -1.44
C ASN A 88 -19.77 -3.94 -2.49
N THR A 89 -18.77 -4.56 -3.12
CA THR A 89 -18.02 -4.04 -4.26
C THR A 89 -18.52 -4.66 -5.56
N GLY A 90 -19.79 -5.10 -5.62
CA GLY A 90 -20.41 -5.67 -6.82
C GLY A 90 -20.48 -4.65 -7.96
N ALA A 91 -19.33 -4.44 -8.64
CA ALA A 91 -19.09 -3.81 -9.94
C ALA A 91 -17.60 -3.38 -10.10
N ASP A 92 -16.64 -4.16 -9.58
CA ASP A 92 -15.33 -4.30 -10.24
C ASP A 92 -15.26 -5.73 -10.83
N GLU A 93 -16.32 -6.16 -11.53
CA GLU A 93 -16.10 -7.13 -12.61
C GLU A 93 -15.12 -6.47 -13.59
N PRO A 94 -14.13 -7.19 -14.14
CA PRO A 94 -13.35 -6.65 -15.25
C PRO A 94 -14.35 -6.18 -16.30
N ASP A 95 -14.20 -4.92 -16.70
CA ASP A 95 -15.04 -4.22 -17.65
C ASP A 95 -15.52 -5.14 -18.79
N ASP A 96 -16.86 -5.20 -18.93
CA ASP A 96 -17.65 -5.70 -20.05
C ASP A 96 -17.87 -7.24 -20.23
N PRO A 97 -19.10 -7.77 -20.01
CA PRO A 97 -19.50 -9.11 -20.51
C PRO A 97 -19.61 -9.18 -22.04
N GLY A 98 -19.41 -8.05 -22.73
CA GLY A 98 -19.16 -7.91 -24.17
C GLY A 98 -17.68 -7.72 -24.55
N ALA A 99 -16.74 -7.70 -23.59
CA ALA A 99 -15.32 -7.71 -23.90
C ALA A 99 -15.02 -9.04 -24.58
N GLU A 100 -14.89 -9.00 -25.91
CA GLU A 100 -14.24 -10.07 -26.64
C GLU A 100 -12.95 -10.42 -25.88
N PRO A 101 -12.67 -11.73 -25.65
CA PRO A 101 -11.46 -12.14 -24.96
C PRO A 101 -10.30 -11.38 -25.56
N LEU A 102 -9.53 -10.64 -24.72
CA LEU A 102 -8.39 -9.78 -25.08
C LEU A 102 -7.89 -10.21 -26.45
N ARG A 103 -8.36 -9.52 -27.50
CA ARG A 103 -7.91 -9.80 -28.86
C ARG A 103 -6.43 -9.49 -28.77
N LEU A 104 -5.60 -10.53 -28.68
CA LEU A 104 -4.15 -10.39 -28.62
C LEU A 104 -3.76 -9.72 -29.92
N ASP A 105 -3.72 -8.39 -29.89
CA ASP A 105 -3.47 -7.58 -31.05
C ASP A 105 -2.08 -7.96 -31.58
N GLU A 106 -1.92 -7.94 -32.90
CA GLU A 106 -0.68 -8.36 -33.54
C GLU A 106 0.51 -7.57 -32.97
N ALA A 107 0.29 -6.29 -32.66
CA ALA A 107 1.23 -5.41 -31.99
C ALA A 107 1.64 -5.88 -30.58
N LEU A 108 0.70 -6.40 -29.78
CA LEU A 108 0.98 -6.90 -28.44
C LEU A 108 1.78 -8.21 -28.50
N LEU A 109 1.43 -9.09 -29.44
CA LEU A 109 2.17 -10.33 -29.68
C LEU A 109 3.59 -10.06 -30.17
N ASP A 110 3.77 -9.08 -31.04
CA ASP A 110 5.10 -8.70 -31.55
C ASP A 110 5.95 -8.05 -30.46
N ALA A 111 5.36 -7.19 -29.62
CA ALA A 111 6.05 -6.62 -28.45
C ALA A 111 6.46 -7.72 -27.45
N ALA A 112 5.57 -8.68 -27.17
CA ALA A 112 5.88 -9.82 -26.30
C ALA A 112 6.97 -10.73 -26.89
N ARG A 113 6.96 -10.97 -28.22
CA ARG A 113 8.03 -11.71 -28.89
C ARG A 113 9.37 -10.97 -28.84
N ALA A 114 9.38 -9.66 -29.02
CA ALA A 114 10.59 -8.84 -28.91
C ALA A 114 11.19 -8.93 -27.50
N LEU A 115 10.36 -8.93 -26.45
CA LEU A 115 10.79 -9.12 -25.07
C LEU A 115 11.48 -10.49 -24.86
N VAL A 116 10.90 -11.55 -25.43
CA VAL A 116 11.48 -12.91 -25.36
C VAL A 116 12.77 -13.00 -26.19
N ALA A 117 12.83 -12.32 -27.34
CA ALA A 117 13.97 -12.31 -28.25
C ALA A 117 15.17 -11.52 -27.71
N ALA A 118 14.94 -10.50 -26.86
CA ALA A 118 15.99 -9.70 -26.25
C ALA A 118 16.98 -10.53 -25.40
N GLY A 119 16.61 -11.76 -25.00
CA GLY A 119 17.56 -12.84 -24.71
C GLY A 119 18.63 -12.57 -23.64
N GLY A 120 18.47 -11.52 -22.82
CA GLY A 120 19.42 -11.12 -21.79
C GLY A 120 20.29 -9.89 -22.11
N GLU A 121 20.17 -9.26 -23.29
CA GLU A 121 20.78 -7.95 -23.54
C GLU A 121 20.01 -6.85 -22.80
N PRO A 122 20.64 -6.11 -21.85
CA PRO A 122 19.94 -5.15 -21.00
C PRO A 122 19.24 -4.04 -21.78
N ASP A 123 19.93 -3.47 -22.77
CA ASP A 123 19.42 -2.35 -23.56
C ASP A 123 18.30 -2.78 -24.52
N GLU A 124 18.35 -4.01 -25.03
CA GLU A 124 17.28 -4.57 -25.87
C GLU A 124 16.06 -4.96 -25.04
N LEU A 125 16.27 -5.50 -23.84
CA LEU A 125 15.21 -5.83 -22.90
C LEU A 125 14.45 -4.58 -22.43
N GLU A 126 15.17 -3.50 -22.11
CA GLU A 126 14.57 -2.24 -21.68
C GLU A 126 13.71 -1.62 -22.80
N ARG A 127 14.22 -1.63 -24.04
CA ARG A 127 13.46 -1.17 -25.22
C ARG A 127 12.22 -2.02 -25.47
N ALA A 128 12.34 -3.34 -25.47
CA ALA A 128 11.22 -4.25 -25.70
C ALA A 128 10.16 -4.15 -24.59
N MET A 129 10.58 -3.97 -23.34
CA MET A 129 9.70 -3.76 -22.20
C MET A 129 8.96 -2.42 -22.30
N HIS A 130 9.64 -1.34 -22.67
CA HIS A 130 9.03 -0.04 -22.90
C HIS A 130 7.98 -0.09 -24.03
N ASP A 131 8.26 -0.81 -25.10
CA ASP A 131 7.35 -0.99 -26.23
C ASP A 131 6.11 -1.80 -25.83
N LEU A 132 6.28 -2.86 -25.04
CA LEU A 132 5.18 -3.63 -24.47
C LEU A 132 4.28 -2.78 -23.57
N TYR A 133 4.87 -1.96 -22.68
CA TYR A 133 4.09 -1.10 -21.78
C TYR A 133 3.29 -0.05 -22.55
N ARG A 134 3.87 0.56 -23.58
CA ARG A 134 3.18 1.52 -24.43
C ARG A 134 1.95 0.91 -25.10
N VAL A 135 2.08 -0.28 -25.68
CA VAL A 135 0.96 -1.00 -26.31
C VAL A 135 -0.14 -1.31 -25.30
N LEU A 136 0.22 -1.75 -24.09
CA LEU A 136 -0.75 -2.03 -23.03
C LEU A 136 -1.52 -0.77 -22.59
N VAL A 137 -0.83 0.36 -22.40
CA VAL A 137 -1.47 1.63 -22.02
C VAL A 137 -2.39 2.17 -23.12
N GLU A 138 -1.97 2.08 -24.39
CA GLU A 138 -2.81 2.45 -25.54
C GLU A 138 -4.09 1.60 -25.63
N GLN A 139 -4.03 0.35 -25.14
CA GLN A 139 -5.18 -0.56 -25.03
C GLN A 139 -5.98 -0.38 -23.73
N GLY A 140 -5.70 0.66 -22.94
CA GLY A 140 -6.46 0.99 -21.74
C GLY A 140 -6.01 0.28 -20.47
N TRP A 141 -4.89 -0.44 -20.49
CA TRP A 141 -4.34 -1.04 -19.28
C TRP A 141 -3.76 0.05 -18.36
N VAL A 142 -4.19 0.06 -17.09
CA VAL A 142 -3.70 0.98 -16.06
C VAL A 142 -2.66 0.25 -15.19
N PRO A 143 -1.40 0.72 -15.16
CA PRO A 143 -0.37 0.08 -14.36
C PRO A 143 -0.68 0.18 -12.85
N PRO A 144 -0.42 -0.89 -12.06
CA PRO A 144 -0.42 -0.81 -10.61
C PRO A 144 0.50 0.30 -10.08
N TYR A 145 0.16 0.90 -8.95
CA TYR A 145 0.90 2.03 -8.36
C TYR A 145 2.41 1.76 -8.15
N ASP A 146 2.80 0.50 -7.93
CA ASP A 146 4.19 0.09 -7.76
C ASP A 146 5.03 0.26 -9.05
N ILE A 147 4.39 0.31 -10.22
CA ILE A 147 5.03 0.46 -11.54
C ILE A 147 5.19 1.94 -11.93
N LEU A 148 4.44 2.86 -11.31
CA LEU A 148 4.49 4.29 -11.63
C LEU A 148 5.70 5.03 -11.01
N GLY A 149 6.20 4.54 -9.87
CA GLY A 149 7.34 5.15 -9.17
C GLY A 149 8.61 5.27 -10.03
N PRO A 150 9.05 4.19 -10.69
CA PRO A 150 10.25 4.22 -11.54
C PRO A 150 10.15 5.12 -12.78
N ILE A 151 8.95 5.30 -13.35
CA ILE A 151 8.74 6.08 -14.58
C ILE A 151 8.67 7.58 -14.28
N ALA A 152 8.14 7.97 -13.12
CA ALA A 152 8.11 9.37 -12.68
C ALA A 152 9.52 9.90 -12.33
N ASP A 153 10.42 9.03 -11.87
CA ASP A 153 11.80 9.39 -11.49
C ASP A 153 12.79 9.33 -12.67
N GLY A 154 12.32 9.01 -13.88
CA GLY A 154 13.10 8.91 -15.13
C GLY A 154 13.61 10.23 -15.72
N SER A 155 13.91 11.24 -14.89
CA SER A 155 14.82 12.32 -15.27
C SER A 155 16.26 11.79 -15.19
N GLY A 156 16.61 10.96 -16.17
CA GLY A 156 17.96 10.51 -16.42
C GLY A 156 18.85 11.70 -16.78
N ALA A 157 19.75 12.01 -15.86
CA ALA A 157 21.04 12.66 -16.03
C ALA A 157 21.47 12.92 -17.50
N ARG A 158 21.58 14.20 -17.87
CA ARG A 158 22.58 14.64 -18.85
C ARG A 158 23.80 15.11 -18.06
N SER A 159 24.86 14.29 -18.09
CA SER A 159 26.25 14.78 -18.04
C SER A 159 26.65 15.28 -19.41
#